data_AF-A2FPE7-F1
#
_entry.id   AF-A2FPE7-F1
#
_cell.length_a   1.000
_cell.length_b   1.000
_cell.length_c   1.000
_cell.angle_alpha   90.00
_cell.angle_beta   90.00
_cell.angle_gamma   90.00
#
_symmetry.space_group_name_H-M   'P 1'
#
loop_
_entity.id
_entity.type
_entity.pdbx_description
1 polymer ?
#
loop_
_entity_poly.entity_id
_entity_poly.type
_entity_poly.pdbx_seq_one_letter_code
_entity_poly.pdbx_strand_id
1 'polypeptide(L)'
;MFFFVTSVVSIYHVNKTLAYPDNCTEFHEQNPNGKSKILNLVKNQVLCLDASYIMASKSKFNVYAAFQTYNTSNNTWYWDRKEKVENPLVILGSYYQPDNEYLDPVSMIVCADKTCSIQILEVDATFDYTVNQTEGGVANIFRHVRKSYLFTKSEGSITANVRLTKVKNTKSIETTVEQSRVFFSFPTLSRINYSHSENSRFYYSYAKKWDDEYTNKTNGTIADTKTSFMYVEEKDSYKPTPDKNGNYDEAMTCNFSWAKSENKPNKASEPTEFFFPEVSGPLPEDNGIYYAKDIKEPSKGLSGWAIFTIIIVVLAVIGIIVGIVFWWRRKNQKYETI
;
A
#
# COMPACT_ATOMS: atom_id res chain seq x y z
N MET A 1 -10.95 24.90 -6.47
CA MET A 1 -12.33 24.57 -6.10
C MET A 1 -13.13 24.49 -7.39
N PHE A 2 -13.25 23.28 -7.94
CA PHE A 2 -14.03 23.03 -9.16
C PHE A 2 -15.37 22.40 -8.73
N PHE A 3 -16.47 22.89 -9.30
CA PHE A 3 -17.78 22.29 -9.08
C PHE A 3 -17.96 21.13 -10.06
N PHE A 4 -17.93 19.91 -9.55
CA PHE A 4 -18.34 18.74 -10.33
C PHE A 4 -19.84 18.84 -10.63
N VAL A 5 -20.21 18.98 -11.90
CA VAL A 5 -21.59 18.81 -12.35
C VAL A 5 -21.88 17.31 -12.39
N THR A 6 -22.25 16.74 -11.24
CA THR A 6 -22.64 15.34 -11.14
C THR A 6 -23.98 15.13 -11.84
N SER A 7 -23.94 14.59 -13.06
CA SER A 7 -25.09 13.89 -13.62
C SER A 7 -25.36 12.67 -12.74
N VAL A 8 -26.34 12.78 -11.84
CA VAL A 8 -26.65 11.76 -10.81
C VAL A 8 -27.29 10.52 -11.44
N VAL A 9 -26.47 9.73 -12.12
CA VAL A 9 -26.74 8.31 -12.34
C VAL A 9 -26.44 7.64 -11.01
N SER A 10 -27.48 7.32 -10.24
CA SER A 10 -27.31 6.54 -9.01
C SER A 10 -26.83 5.14 -9.38
N ILE A 11 -25.59 4.81 -9.03
CA ILE A 11 -24.98 3.54 -9.41
C ILE A 11 -25.67 2.41 -8.65
N TYR A 12 -26.16 1.42 -9.39
CA TYR A 12 -26.84 0.26 -8.84
C TYR A 12 -25.81 -0.76 -8.35
N HIS A 13 -25.24 -0.53 -7.17
CA HIS A 13 -24.48 -1.55 -6.45
C HIS A 13 -25.31 -2.83 -6.32
N VAL A 14 -24.68 -3.99 -6.47
CA VAL A 14 -25.33 -5.25 -6.10
C VAL A 14 -25.40 -5.28 -4.57
N ASN A 15 -26.60 -5.42 -4.02
CA ASN A 15 -26.77 -5.49 -2.56
C ASN A 15 -25.82 -6.54 -1.96
N LYS A 16 -25.03 -6.15 -0.96
CA LYS A 16 -23.97 -6.98 -0.35
C LYS A 16 -24.49 -8.31 0.20
N THR A 17 -25.75 -8.39 0.63
CA THR A 17 -26.36 -9.66 1.05
C THR A 17 -26.44 -10.68 -0.10
N LEU A 18 -26.60 -10.25 -1.35
CA LEU A 18 -26.68 -11.12 -2.52
C LEU A 18 -25.35 -11.79 -2.89
N ALA A 19 -24.23 -11.35 -2.29
CA ALA A 19 -22.95 -12.06 -2.42
C ALA A 19 -23.05 -13.49 -1.87
N TYR A 20 -23.65 -13.66 -0.67
CA TYR A 20 -23.87 -14.95 -0.02
C TYR A 20 -25.22 -14.94 0.73
N PRO A 21 -26.37 -15.03 0.01
CA PRO A 21 -27.68 -14.72 0.57
C PRO A 21 -28.10 -15.64 1.73
N ASP A 22 -27.69 -16.91 1.70
CA ASP A 22 -28.02 -17.90 2.72
C ASP A 22 -27.10 -17.86 3.95
N ASN A 23 -26.07 -17.00 3.95
CA ASN A 23 -25.00 -17.01 4.97
C ASN A 23 -24.59 -15.63 5.50
N CYS A 24 -24.75 -14.55 4.72
CA CYS A 24 -24.36 -13.19 5.07
C CYS A 24 -25.58 -12.26 5.15
N THR A 25 -26.44 -12.50 6.15
CA THR A 25 -27.55 -11.60 6.51
C THR A 25 -27.09 -10.40 7.33
N GLU A 26 -26.03 -10.56 8.12
CA GLU A 26 -25.41 -9.53 8.95
C GLU A 26 -23.93 -9.37 8.58
N PHE A 27 -23.42 -8.14 8.69
CA PHE A 27 -22.06 -7.76 8.35
C PHE A 27 -21.41 -7.12 9.56
N HIS A 28 -20.18 -7.52 9.91
CA HIS A 28 -19.47 -6.93 11.04
C HIS A 28 -18.83 -5.60 10.62
N GLU A 29 -19.48 -4.50 10.99
CA GLU A 29 -18.99 -3.14 10.73
C GLU A 29 -17.52 -2.99 11.18
N GLN A 30 -16.65 -2.83 10.18
CA GLN A 30 -15.29 -2.37 10.39
C GLN A 30 -15.30 -0.85 10.59
N ASN A 31 -14.13 -0.28 10.88
CA ASN A 31 -14.02 1.09 11.30
C ASN A 31 -12.55 1.52 11.08
N PRO A 32 -12.22 2.28 10.01
CA PRO A 32 -10.85 2.40 9.48
C PRO A 32 -9.96 3.33 10.32
N ASN A 33 -9.73 2.93 11.56
CA ASN A 33 -8.95 3.62 12.59
C ASN A 33 -7.59 2.95 12.86
N GLY A 34 -7.12 2.09 11.94
CA GLY A 34 -5.80 1.47 11.99
C GLY A 34 -5.59 0.42 13.09
N LYS A 35 -6.64 -0.04 13.77
CA LYS A 35 -6.56 -1.06 14.82
C LYS A 35 -6.93 -2.44 14.30
N SER A 36 -6.12 -3.44 14.63
CA SER A 36 -6.54 -4.84 14.47
C SER A 36 -7.48 -5.27 15.59
N LYS A 37 -8.55 -5.99 15.26
CA LYS A 37 -9.44 -6.70 16.22
C LYS A 37 -9.05 -8.18 16.25
N ILE A 38 -9.27 -8.89 17.36
CA ILE A 38 -9.30 -10.37 17.40
C ILE A 38 -10.75 -10.81 17.55
N LEU A 39 -11.20 -11.69 16.67
CA LEU A 39 -12.54 -12.26 16.66
C LEU A 39 -12.45 -13.77 16.88
N ASN A 40 -13.24 -14.28 17.82
CA ASN A 40 -13.28 -15.71 18.15
C ASN A 40 -14.50 -16.37 17.50
N LEU A 41 -14.26 -17.39 16.69
CA LEU A 41 -15.29 -18.19 16.03
C LEU A 41 -15.25 -19.64 16.54
N VAL A 42 -16.41 -20.25 16.75
CA VAL A 42 -16.51 -21.71 16.93
C VAL A 42 -16.55 -22.43 15.58
N LYS A 43 -16.32 -23.74 15.55
CA LYS A 43 -16.38 -24.54 14.32
C LYS A 43 -17.65 -24.29 13.51
N ASN A 44 -17.50 -24.12 12.20
CA ASN A 44 -18.56 -23.81 11.24
C ASN A 44 -19.29 -22.48 11.47
N GLN A 45 -18.93 -21.66 12.47
CA GLN A 45 -19.47 -20.31 12.61
C GLN A 45 -19.00 -19.45 11.44
N VAL A 46 -19.95 -18.70 10.89
CA VAL A 46 -19.74 -17.74 9.81
C VAL A 46 -19.46 -16.35 10.39
N LEU A 47 -18.55 -15.62 9.77
CA LEU A 47 -18.35 -14.18 9.94
C LEU A 47 -18.33 -13.54 8.54
N CYS A 48 -19.16 -12.52 8.31
CA CYS A 48 -19.22 -11.81 7.04
C CYS A 48 -18.67 -10.38 7.17
N LEU A 49 -17.89 -9.97 6.16
CA LEU A 49 -17.25 -8.66 6.06
C LEU A 49 -17.47 -8.08 4.65
N ASP A 50 -17.63 -6.77 4.58
CA ASP A 50 -17.80 -5.96 3.37
C ASP A 50 -16.75 -4.83 3.34
N ALA A 51 -15.49 -5.21 3.50
CA ALA A 51 -14.36 -4.30 3.56
C ALA A 51 -13.10 -5.00 3.07
N SER A 52 -12.09 -4.23 2.67
CA SER A 52 -10.74 -4.75 2.41
C SER A 52 -9.94 -4.90 3.69
N TYR A 53 -9.20 -6.01 3.85
CA TYR A 53 -8.53 -6.34 5.11
C TYR A 53 -7.34 -7.28 4.99
N ILE A 54 -6.48 -7.23 6.00
CA ILE A 54 -5.50 -8.25 6.36
C ILE A 54 -6.13 -9.14 7.45
N MET A 55 -5.89 -10.45 7.39
CA MET A 55 -6.32 -11.41 8.41
C MET A 55 -5.29 -12.51 8.67
N ALA A 56 -5.23 -13.01 9.90
CA ALA A 56 -4.43 -14.19 10.24
C ALA A 56 -4.97 -14.91 11.48
N SER A 57 -4.63 -16.19 11.62
CA SER A 57 -4.97 -17.03 12.76
C SER A 57 -3.91 -18.11 12.97
N LYS A 58 -3.80 -18.61 14.21
CA LYS A 58 -3.10 -19.87 14.52
C LYS A 58 -3.92 -21.11 14.13
N SER A 59 -5.24 -20.96 13.96
CA SER A 59 -6.17 -22.03 13.56
C SER A 59 -6.40 -22.04 12.04
N LYS A 60 -6.93 -23.16 11.52
CA LYS A 60 -7.43 -23.27 10.14
C LYS A 60 -8.79 -22.61 9.99
N PHE A 61 -8.91 -21.76 8.98
CA PHE A 61 -10.17 -21.14 8.57
C PHE A 61 -10.25 -21.08 7.03
N ASN A 62 -11.46 -21.11 6.50
CA ASN A 62 -11.73 -20.95 5.08
C ASN A 62 -12.32 -19.56 4.83
N VAL A 63 -12.01 -18.97 3.68
CA VAL A 63 -12.62 -17.75 3.19
C VAL A 63 -13.21 -18.01 1.81
N TYR A 64 -14.39 -17.48 1.58
CA TYR A 64 -15.00 -17.33 0.26
C TYR A 64 -15.13 -15.82 0.05
N ALA A 65 -14.65 -15.28 -1.07
CA ALA A 65 -14.76 -13.86 -1.37
C ALA A 65 -15.46 -13.62 -2.70
N ALA A 66 -16.24 -12.55 -2.75
CA ALA A 66 -17.01 -12.09 -3.89
C ALA A 66 -16.65 -10.64 -4.21
N PHE A 67 -16.46 -10.34 -5.49
CA PHE A 67 -16.01 -9.03 -5.98
C PHE A 67 -17.05 -8.49 -6.98
N GLN A 68 -17.44 -7.22 -6.84
CA GLN A 68 -18.39 -6.61 -7.79
C GLN A 68 -17.71 -6.49 -9.16
N THR A 69 -18.35 -7.06 -10.18
CA THR A 69 -17.87 -7.01 -11.57
C THR A 69 -18.97 -6.44 -12.46
N TYR A 70 -18.59 -5.54 -13.36
CA TYR A 70 -19.50 -4.91 -14.32
C TYR A 70 -19.47 -5.66 -15.66
N ASN A 71 -20.63 -6.14 -16.11
CA ASN A 71 -20.80 -6.75 -17.41
C ASN A 71 -21.16 -5.69 -18.46
N THR A 72 -20.17 -5.32 -19.27
CA THR A 72 -20.28 -4.36 -20.38
C THR A 72 -21.27 -4.78 -21.48
N SER A 73 -21.58 -6.07 -21.59
CA SER A 73 -22.42 -6.61 -22.69
C SER A 73 -23.91 -6.40 -22.46
N ASN A 74 -24.33 -6.23 -21.20
CA ASN A 74 -25.74 -6.05 -20.82
C ASN A 74 -25.98 -4.89 -19.83
N ASN A 75 -24.94 -4.13 -19.46
CA ASN A 75 -25.00 -3.04 -18.47
C ASN A 75 -25.57 -3.52 -17.12
N THR A 76 -24.98 -4.59 -16.55
CA THR A 76 -25.36 -5.10 -15.22
C THR A 76 -24.16 -5.35 -14.34
N TRP A 77 -24.34 -5.12 -13.03
CA TRP A 77 -23.39 -5.52 -12.00
C TRP A 77 -23.71 -6.91 -11.47
N TYR A 78 -22.68 -7.69 -11.15
CA TYR A 78 -22.82 -9.00 -10.51
C TYR A 78 -21.69 -9.28 -9.52
N TRP A 79 -21.92 -10.21 -8.59
CA TRP A 79 -20.90 -10.71 -7.66
C TRP A 79 -20.12 -11.86 -8.30
N ASP A 80 -18.86 -11.62 -8.68
CA ASP A 80 -17.94 -12.68 -9.07
C ASP A 80 -17.40 -13.40 -7.83
N ARG A 81 -17.91 -14.60 -7.57
CA ARG A 81 -17.60 -15.42 -6.39
C ARG A 81 -16.39 -16.31 -6.68
N LYS A 82 -15.31 -16.13 -5.92
CA LYS A 82 -14.13 -17.00 -5.98
C LYS A 82 -14.36 -18.28 -5.16
N GLU A 83 -13.58 -19.31 -5.49
CA GLU A 83 -13.56 -20.57 -4.76
C GLU A 83 -13.02 -20.41 -3.33
N LYS A 84 -13.20 -21.47 -2.53
CA LYS A 84 -12.80 -21.55 -1.13
C LYS A 84 -11.28 -21.51 -0.95
N VAL A 85 -10.76 -20.51 -0.26
CA VAL A 85 -9.34 -20.37 0.09
C VAL A 85 -9.09 -20.69 1.56
N GLU A 86 -8.11 -21.54 1.87
CA GLU A 86 -7.68 -21.80 3.26
C GLU A 86 -6.62 -20.77 3.68
N ASN A 87 -6.81 -20.16 4.86
CA ASN A 87 -5.87 -19.23 5.50
C ASN A 87 -5.20 -18.17 4.57
N PRO A 88 -5.96 -17.39 3.77
CA PRO A 88 -5.40 -16.24 3.08
C PRO A 88 -4.94 -15.17 4.07
N LEU A 89 -4.01 -14.30 3.63
CA LEU A 89 -3.55 -13.15 4.43
C LEU A 89 -4.36 -11.89 4.12
N VAL A 90 -4.78 -11.68 2.87
CA VAL A 90 -5.36 -10.41 2.40
C VAL A 90 -6.57 -10.66 1.53
N ILE A 91 -7.60 -9.84 1.68
CA ILE A 91 -8.67 -9.65 0.69
C ILE A 91 -8.72 -8.16 0.31
N LEU A 92 -8.66 -7.85 -0.99
CA LEU A 92 -8.70 -6.47 -1.51
C LEU A 92 -9.85 -6.28 -2.50
N GLY A 93 -10.58 -5.17 -2.34
CA GLY A 93 -11.45 -4.60 -3.36
C GLY A 93 -10.67 -3.86 -4.44
N SER A 94 -11.38 -3.12 -5.29
CA SER A 94 -10.81 -2.37 -6.41
C SER A 94 -11.55 -1.06 -6.64
N TYR A 95 -10.90 -0.07 -7.25
CA TYR A 95 -11.59 1.11 -7.77
C TYR A 95 -12.20 0.86 -9.14
N TYR A 96 -13.46 1.25 -9.32
CA TYR A 96 -14.12 1.28 -10.62
C TYR A 96 -13.79 2.57 -11.36
N GLN A 97 -13.01 2.44 -12.44
CA GLN A 97 -12.46 3.55 -13.23
C GLN A 97 -13.50 4.57 -13.74
N PRO A 98 -14.66 4.17 -14.33
CA PRO A 98 -15.60 5.13 -14.92
C PRO A 98 -16.22 6.11 -13.91
N ASP A 99 -16.56 5.62 -12.71
CA ASP A 99 -17.34 6.38 -11.72
C ASP A 99 -16.51 6.92 -10.55
N ASN A 100 -15.20 6.61 -10.51
CA ASN A 100 -14.30 6.94 -9.39
C ASN A 100 -14.82 6.39 -8.04
N GLU A 101 -15.27 5.14 -8.04
CA GLU A 101 -15.94 4.52 -6.90
C GLU A 101 -15.15 3.32 -6.37
N TYR A 102 -15.17 3.12 -5.05
CA TYR A 102 -14.54 1.94 -4.44
C TYR A 102 -15.51 0.78 -4.34
N LEU A 103 -15.11 -0.39 -4.84
CA LEU A 103 -15.87 -1.62 -4.78
C LEU A 103 -15.31 -2.50 -3.67
N ASP A 104 -15.92 -2.42 -2.49
CA ASP A 104 -15.56 -3.30 -1.38
C ASP A 104 -15.89 -4.78 -1.68
N PRO A 105 -15.00 -5.71 -1.27
CA PRO A 105 -15.21 -7.13 -1.45
C PRO A 105 -16.11 -7.67 -0.34
N VAL A 106 -17.07 -8.52 -0.68
CA VAL A 106 -17.84 -9.25 0.33
C VAL A 106 -17.19 -10.60 0.59
N SER A 107 -16.87 -10.91 1.84
CA SER A 107 -16.20 -12.14 2.23
C SER A 107 -16.93 -12.87 3.35
N MET A 108 -17.03 -14.18 3.20
CA MET A 108 -17.58 -15.14 4.16
C MET A 108 -16.45 -15.98 4.75
N ILE A 109 -16.23 -15.87 6.06
CA ILE A 109 -15.16 -16.52 6.80
C ILE A 109 -15.75 -17.65 7.64
N VAL A 110 -15.20 -18.86 7.55
CA VAL A 110 -15.72 -20.06 8.22
C VAL A 110 -14.60 -20.79 8.98
N CYS A 111 -14.74 -20.92 10.29
CA CYS A 111 -13.79 -21.65 11.13
C CYS A 111 -13.81 -23.17 10.85
N ALA A 112 -12.65 -23.76 10.54
CA ALA A 112 -12.53 -25.19 10.21
C ALA A 112 -12.21 -26.07 11.43
N ASP A 113 -11.38 -25.54 12.34
CA ASP A 113 -11.02 -26.16 13.61
C ASP A 113 -12.15 -26.03 14.65
N LYS A 114 -11.95 -26.59 15.85
CA LYS A 114 -12.91 -26.48 16.97
C LYS A 114 -13.22 -25.01 17.32
N THR A 115 -12.19 -24.17 17.30
CA THR A 115 -12.21 -22.74 17.61
C THR A 115 -11.12 -22.01 16.82
N CYS A 116 -11.44 -20.83 16.29
CA CYS A 116 -10.53 -19.99 15.53
C CYS A 116 -10.49 -18.58 16.11
N SER A 117 -9.33 -18.16 16.58
CA SER A 117 -9.06 -16.77 16.96
C SER A 117 -8.42 -16.07 15.75
N ILE A 118 -9.16 -15.19 15.09
CA ILE A 118 -8.76 -14.53 13.85
C ILE A 118 -8.48 -13.05 14.15
N GLN A 119 -7.24 -12.62 13.95
CA GLN A 119 -6.84 -11.22 14.00
C GLN A 119 -7.13 -10.60 12.63
N ILE A 120 -7.86 -9.48 12.59
CA ILE A 120 -8.25 -8.79 11.36
C ILE A 120 -7.91 -7.31 11.48
N LEU A 121 -7.32 -6.74 10.42
CA LEU A 121 -6.97 -5.32 10.27
C LEU A 121 -7.55 -4.82 8.94
N GLU A 122 -8.45 -3.87 8.99
CA GLU A 122 -8.99 -3.18 7.80
C GLU A 122 -7.90 -2.34 7.11
N VAL A 123 -7.88 -2.35 5.78
CA VAL A 123 -6.90 -1.61 4.94
C VAL A 123 -7.54 -1.06 3.66
N ASP A 124 -7.06 0.08 3.18
CA ASP A 124 -7.33 0.54 1.81
C ASP A 124 -6.53 -0.30 0.81
N ALA A 125 -7.14 -0.73 -0.30
CA ALA A 125 -6.40 -1.28 -1.43
C ALA A 125 -5.46 -0.25 -2.08
N THR A 126 -4.42 -0.75 -2.75
CA THR A 126 -3.64 0.02 -3.73
C THR A 126 -4.50 0.22 -4.98
N PHE A 127 -4.31 1.32 -5.73
CA PHE A 127 -4.93 1.50 -7.03
C PHE A 127 -4.13 2.42 -7.95
N ASP A 128 -4.37 2.28 -9.24
CA ASP A 128 -4.02 3.24 -10.29
C ASP A 128 -5.21 3.35 -11.26
N TYR A 129 -5.83 4.52 -11.35
CA TYR A 129 -6.97 4.75 -12.24
C TYR A 129 -6.85 6.09 -12.96
N THR A 130 -7.44 6.19 -14.15
CA THR A 130 -7.44 7.41 -14.96
C THR A 130 -8.85 7.77 -15.41
N VAL A 131 -9.28 9.00 -15.08
CA VAL A 131 -10.56 9.58 -15.48
C VAL A 131 -10.32 10.56 -16.63
N ASN A 132 -10.98 10.33 -17.76
CA ASN A 132 -10.88 11.18 -18.95
C ASN A 132 -12.12 12.08 -19.06
N GLN A 133 -11.90 13.40 -19.16
CA GLN A 133 -12.94 14.40 -19.35
C GLN A 133 -12.56 15.30 -20.54
N THR A 134 -13.54 15.95 -21.18
CA THR A 134 -13.28 16.93 -22.25
C THR A 134 -14.00 18.23 -21.94
N GLU A 135 -13.26 19.32 -21.82
CA GLU A 135 -13.77 20.65 -21.50
C GLU A 135 -13.25 21.65 -22.53
N GLY A 136 -14.14 22.41 -23.17
CA GLY A 136 -13.77 23.38 -24.21
C GLY A 136 -13.03 22.79 -25.43
N GLY A 137 -13.11 21.47 -25.64
CA GLY A 137 -12.35 20.76 -26.68
C GLY A 137 -10.93 20.33 -26.28
N VAL A 138 -10.53 20.55 -25.02
CA VAL A 138 -9.27 20.05 -24.44
C VAL A 138 -9.55 18.79 -23.62
N ALA A 139 -8.73 17.75 -23.78
CA ALA A 139 -8.83 16.53 -23.00
C ALA A 139 -8.15 16.69 -21.62
N ASN A 140 -8.93 16.71 -20.55
CA ASN A 140 -8.42 16.67 -19.18
C ASN A 140 -8.30 15.20 -18.75
N ILE A 141 -7.09 14.76 -18.41
CA ILE A 141 -6.77 13.38 -18.04
C ILE A 141 -6.31 13.39 -16.58
N PHE A 142 -7.12 12.83 -15.68
CA PHE A 142 -6.83 12.80 -14.24
C PHE A 142 -6.45 11.39 -13.81
N ARG A 143 -5.16 11.15 -13.53
CA ARG A 143 -4.65 9.90 -12.98
C ARG A 143 -4.53 9.99 -11.47
N HIS A 144 -5.10 9.02 -10.78
CA HIS A 144 -5.05 8.92 -9.32
C HIS A 144 -4.39 7.60 -8.94
N VAL A 145 -3.36 7.68 -8.11
CA VAL A 145 -2.56 6.54 -7.68
C VAL A 145 -2.50 6.52 -6.15
N ARG A 146 -2.89 5.40 -5.55
CA ARG A 146 -2.76 5.17 -4.11
C ARG A 146 -1.89 3.95 -3.90
N LYS A 147 -0.75 4.11 -3.22
CA LYS A 147 0.14 2.99 -2.85
C LYS A 147 -0.04 2.64 -1.39
N SER A 148 -0.74 1.53 -1.13
CA SER A 148 -0.92 0.98 0.21
C SER A 148 0.21 0.01 0.53
N TYR A 149 0.78 0.10 1.74
CA TYR A 149 1.90 -0.72 2.21
C TYR A 149 1.59 -1.38 3.55
N LEU A 150 1.90 -2.66 3.70
CA LEU A 150 1.77 -3.42 4.93
C LEU A 150 3.13 -3.77 5.52
N PHE A 151 3.32 -3.48 6.80
CA PHE A 151 4.53 -3.79 7.56
C PHE A 151 4.18 -4.45 8.90
N THR A 152 4.63 -5.69 9.09
CA THR A 152 4.47 -6.43 10.35
C THR A 152 5.79 -6.89 10.97
N LYS A 153 6.89 -6.86 10.20
CA LYS A 153 8.26 -6.96 10.73
C LYS A 153 8.47 -5.94 11.85
N SER A 154 9.09 -6.37 12.94
CA SER A 154 9.32 -5.53 14.12
C SER A 154 10.28 -4.36 13.92
N GLU A 155 11.03 -4.35 12.82
CA GLU A 155 11.99 -3.31 12.45
C GLU A 155 12.01 -3.11 10.93
N GLY A 156 12.41 -1.91 10.49
CA GLY A 156 12.51 -1.59 9.07
C GLY A 156 12.48 -0.09 8.76
N SER A 157 12.38 0.23 7.48
CA SER A 157 12.14 1.59 6.99
C SER A 157 11.40 1.59 5.65
N ILE A 158 10.65 2.67 5.40
CA ILE A 158 9.94 2.94 4.15
C ILE A 158 9.98 4.44 3.84
N THR A 159 10.12 4.79 2.55
CA THR A 159 9.84 6.13 2.03
C THR A 159 8.48 6.09 1.37
N ALA A 160 7.47 6.63 2.04
CA ALA A 160 6.17 6.89 1.46
C ALA A 160 6.24 8.18 0.62
N ASN A 161 5.53 8.21 -0.50
CA ASN A 161 5.63 9.29 -1.49
C ASN A 161 4.29 9.99 -1.69
N VAL A 162 4.37 11.28 -1.98
CA VAL A 162 3.30 12.09 -2.57
C VAL A 162 3.86 12.70 -3.84
N ARG A 163 3.17 12.56 -4.97
CA ARG A 163 3.57 13.21 -6.23
C ARG A 163 2.41 13.95 -6.85
N LEU A 164 2.63 15.22 -7.14
CA LEU A 164 1.69 16.07 -7.87
C LEU A 164 2.36 16.43 -9.20
N THR A 165 1.84 15.89 -10.29
CA THR A 165 2.36 16.14 -11.64
C THR A 165 1.27 16.76 -12.51
N LYS A 166 1.62 17.74 -13.33
CA LYS A 166 0.75 18.31 -14.35
C LYS A 166 1.53 18.60 -15.62
N VAL A 167 1.06 18.05 -16.75
CA VAL A 167 1.61 18.26 -18.09
C VAL A 167 0.51 18.81 -18.99
N LYS A 168 0.69 20.03 -19.47
CA LYS A 168 -0.18 20.70 -20.42
C LYS A 168 0.43 20.65 -21.81
N ASN A 169 -0.26 19.95 -22.70
CA ASN A 169 0.02 19.89 -24.13
C ASN A 169 -0.95 20.80 -24.90
N THR A 170 -0.83 20.83 -26.24
CA THR A 170 -1.73 21.63 -27.11
C THR A 170 -3.16 21.07 -27.22
N LYS A 171 -3.38 19.81 -26.81
CA LYS A 171 -4.69 19.12 -26.88
C LYS A 171 -5.10 18.42 -25.57
N SER A 172 -4.18 18.22 -24.63
CA SER A 172 -4.44 17.56 -23.34
C SER A 172 -3.89 18.35 -22.16
N ILE A 173 -4.50 18.15 -21.00
CA ILE A 173 -3.96 18.47 -19.68
C ILE A 173 -3.98 17.19 -18.87
N GLU A 174 -2.81 16.59 -18.69
CA GLU A 174 -2.62 15.40 -17.86
C GLU A 174 -2.25 15.84 -16.45
N THR A 175 -2.98 15.38 -15.44
CA THR A 175 -2.73 15.65 -14.02
C THR A 175 -2.65 14.31 -13.28
N THR A 176 -1.57 14.09 -12.54
CA THR A 176 -1.38 12.89 -11.70
C THR A 176 -1.31 13.28 -10.24
N VAL A 177 -2.08 12.59 -9.40
CA VAL A 177 -1.97 12.63 -7.94
C VAL A 177 -1.59 11.23 -7.45
N GLU A 178 -0.36 11.07 -6.99
CA GLU A 178 0.11 9.88 -6.28
C GLU A 178 0.16 10.16 -4.78
N GLN A 179 -0.44 9.29 -3.97
CA GLN A 179 -0.43 9.35 -2.50
C GLN A 179 -0.12 7.97 -1.92
N SER A 180 0.32 7.93 -0.67
CA SER A 180 0.73 6.69 0.01
C SER A 180 -0.08 6.41 1.27
N ARG A 181 -0.25 5.14 1.60
CA ARG A 181 -0.88 4.67 2.83
C ARG A 181 -0.06 3.57 3.46
N VAL A 182 0.17 3.66 4.76
CA VAL A 182 1.10 2.77 5.47
C VAL A 182 0.41 2.16 6.68
N PHE A 183 0.34 0.83 6.69
CA PHE A 183 -0.29 0.02 7.72
C PHE A 183 0.78 -0.72 8.50
N PHE A 184 0.95 -0.34 9.77
CA PHE A 184 1.86 -0.98 10.70
C PHE A 184 1.09 -1.84 11.69
N SER A 185 1.48 -3.11 11.85
CA SER A 185 0.91 -4.00 12.87
C SER A 185 1.99 -4.92 13.43
N PHE A 186 2.33 -4.76 14.71
CA PHE A 186 3.51 -5.37 15.32
C PHE A 186 3.13 -6.29 16.50
N PRO A 187 3.86 -7.40 16.73
CA PRO A 187 3.64 -8.27 17.88
C PRO A 187 3.96 -7.58 19.22
N THR A 188 4.97 -6.71 19.21
CA THR A 188 5.46 -5.93 20.35
C THR A 188 5.20 -4.45 20.13
N LEU A 189 5.33 -3.63 21.18
CA LEU A 189 5.40 -2.18 21.01
C LEU A 189 6.67 -1.82 20.22
N SER A 190 6.48 -1.10 19.12
CA SER A 190 7.56 -0.53 18.33
C SER A 190 7.48 1.00 18.34
N ARG A 191 8.65 1.63 18.29
CA ARG A 191 8.80 3.08 18.17
C ARG A 191 8.98 3.43 16.70
N ILE A 192 8.24 4.42 16.21
CA ILE A 192 8.34 4.86 14.81
C ILE A 192 8.90 6.27 14.78
N ASN A 193 10.09 6.42 14.21
CA ASN A 193 10.66 7.72 13.90
C ASN A 193 10.20 8.13 12.49
N TYR A 194 9.94 9.41 12.29
CA TYR A 194 9.50 9.95 11.01
C TYR A 194 10.30 11.20 10.62
N SER A 195 10.42 11.43 9.31
CA SER A 195 10.75 12.74 8.74
C SER A 195 10.03 12.95 7.42
N HIS A 196 9.63 14.18 7.11
CA HIS A 196 8.88 14.49 5.91
C HIS A 196 9.32 15.79 5.24
N SER A 197 9.06 15.90 3.94
CA SER A 197 9.26 17.12 3.15
C SER A 197 8.36 18.26 3.67
N GLU A 198 8.78 19.51 3.48
CA GLU A 198 8.08 20.70 4.00
C GLU A 198 6.58 20.76 3.63
N ASN A 199 6.25 20.33 2.41
CA ASN A 199 4.92 20.42 1.81
C ASN A 199 4.08 19.14 1.93
N SER A 200 4.68 18.01 2.31
CA SER A 200 3.93 16.80 2.69
C SER A 200 3.50 16.86 4.16
N ARG A 201 2.54 16.03 4.51
CA ARG A 201 2.17 15.66 5.87
C ARG A 201 1.89 14.16 5.93
N PHE A 202 1.59 13.67 7.11
CA PHE A 202 0.87 12.41 7.29
C PHE A 202 -0.15 12.57 8.39
N TYR A 203 -1.34 12.01 8.19
CA TYR A 203 -2.32 11.84 9.24
C TYR A 203 -2.06 10.50 9.95
N TYR A 204 -1.91 10.55 11.26
CA TYR A 204 -1.70 9.38 12.11
C TYR A 204 -3.00 9.00 12.83
N SER A 205 -3.46 7.76 12.66
CA SER A 205 -4.58 7.23 13.44
C SER A 205 -4.08 6.34 14.58
N TYR A 206 -4.30 6.82 15.81
CA TYR A 206 -4.28 6.00 17.01
C TYR A 206 -5.46 6.40 17.91
N ALA A 207 -6.11 5.41 18.51
CA ALA A 207 -7.20 5.61 19.47
C ALA A 207 -8.36 6.54 19.01
N LYS A 208 -8.75 6.49 17.72
CA LYS A 208 -9.86 7.27 17.11
C LYS A 208 -9.65 8.79 17.02
N LYS A 209 -8.42 9.28 17.11
CA LYS A 209 -8.09 10.66 16.69
C LYS A 209 -7.13 10.60 15.50
N TRP A 210 -7.43 11.44 14.50
CA TRP A 210 -6.39 11.96 13.63
C TRP A 210 -5.62 13.00 14.43
N ASP A 211 -4.30 12.87 14.48
CA ASP A 211 -3.45 13.74 15.30
C ASP A 211 -2.62 14.69 14.43
N ASP A 212 -3.05 15.95 14.39
CA ASP A 212 -2.41 17.00 13.59
C ASP A 212 -1.16 17.59 14.27
N GLU A 213 -0.84 17.24 15.52
CA GLU A 213 0.34 17.78 16.23
C GLU A 213 1.65 17.48 15.47
N TYR A 214 1.68 16.35 14.76
CA TYR A 214 2.81 15.90 13.94
C TYR A 214 2.96 16.70 12.64
N THR A 215 1.89 17.27 12.07
CA THR A 215 1.91 17.94 10.74
C THR A 215 2.78 19.22 10.69
N ASN A 216 3.05 19.80 11.86
CA ASN A 216 3.85 21.01 12.04
C ASN A 216 5.33 20.74 12.31
N LYS A 217 5.74 19.47 12.51
CA LYS A 217 7.10 19.07 12.84
C LYS A 217 7.65 18.20 11.70
N THR A 218 8.61 18.70 10.93
CA THR A 218 9.17 17.96 9.77
C THR A 218 9.90 16.66 10.15
N ASN A 219 10.11 16.40 11.44
CA ASN A 219 10.66 15.15 11.96
C ASN A 219 10.26 14.96 13.42
N GLY A 220 10.31 13.71 13.87
CA GLY A 220 10.09 13.36 15.27
C GLY A 220 9.89 11.87 15.50
N THR A 221 9.26 11.54 16.63
CA THR A 221 9.01 10.18 17.07
C THR A 221 7.55 10.03 17.48
N ILE A 222 6.89 9.01 16.93
CA ILE A 222 5.59 8.52 17.37
C ILE A 222 5.83 7.56 18.54
N ALA A 223 5.08 7.76 19.62
CA ALA A 223 5.21 6.97 20.85
C ALA A 223 4.91 5.48 20.61
N ASP A 224 5.58 4.64 21.41
CA ASP A 224 5.57 3.17 21.36
C ASP A 224 4.16 2.59 21.11
N THR A 225 3.95 1.95 19.95
CA THR A 225 2.64 1.45 19.48
C THR A 225 2.70 0.02 18.95
N LYS A 226 1.57 -0.71 19.02
CA LYS A 226 1.39 -2.03 18.37
C LYS A 226 0.76 -1.93 16.98
N THR A 227 -0.10 -0.94 16.74
CA THR A 227 -0.82 -0.78 15.47
C THR A 227 -0.94 0.68 15.12
N SER A 228 -0.64 1.05 13.88
CA SER A 228 -0.92 2.39 13.39
C SER A 228 -1.21 2.40 11.90
N PHE A 229 -2.06 3.34 11.52
CA PHE A 229 -2.35 3.67 10.13
C PHE A 229 -1.87 5.09 9.87
N MET A 230 -1.12 5.26 8.79
CA MET A 230 -0.61 6.56 8.34
C MET A 230 -1.08 6.81 6.91
N TYR A 231 -1.76 7.91 6.70
CA TYR A 231 -2.18 8.37 5.38
C TYR A 231 -1.31 9.57 5.00
N VAL A 232 -0.59 9.45 3.88
CA VAL A 232 0.50 10.34 3.46
C VAL A 232 0.10 11.10 2.21
N GLU A 233 0.05 12.42 2.34
CA GLU A 233 -0.47 13.36 1.34
C GLU A 233 0.16 14.75 1.49
N GLU A 234 -0.18 15.67 0.60
CA GLU A 234 0.16 17.09 0.64
C GLU A 234 -0.56 17.82 1.79
N LYS A 235 -0.06 19.00 2.17
CA LYS A 235 -0.77 19.92 3.07
C LYS A 235 -1.86 20.70 2.33
N ASP A 236 -3.03 20.95 2.96
CA ASP A 236 -4.15 21.72 2.37
C ASP A 236 -3.74 23.10 1.80
N SER A 237 -2.72 23.70 2.41
CA SER A 237 -2.19 25.02 2.04
C SER A 237 -1.21 24.98 0.87
N TYR A 238 -0.65 23.81 0.54
CA TYR A 238 0.34 23.67 -0.52
C TYR A 238 -0.30 23.78 -1.91
N LYS A 239 0.42 24.42 -2.82
CA LYS A 239 0.06 24.55 -4.23
C LYS A 239 1.35 24.41 -5.05
N PRO A 240 1.47 23.41 -5.93
CA PRO A 240 2.58 23.31 -6.88
C PRO A 240 2.81 24.62 -7.64
N THR A 241 4.07 25.01 -7.81
CA THR A 241 4.41 26.23 -8.55
C THR A 241 4.57 25.89 -10.03
N PRO A 242 3.67 26.32 -10.93
CA PRO A 242 3.75 25.97 -12.34
C PRO A 242 4.91 26.69 -13.05
N ASP A 243 5.49 26.03 -14.04
CA ASP A 243 6.41 26.63 -15.00
C ASP A 243 5.70 27.63 -15.93
N LYS A 244 6.47 28.27 -16.81
CA LYS A 244 5.98 29.21 -17.82
C LYS A 244 4.92 28.66 -18.80
N ASN A 245 4.75 27.33 -18.88
CA ASN A 245 3.79 26.65 -19.74
C ASN A 245 2.52 26.22 -18.97
N GLY A 246 2.56 26.21 -17.63
CA GLY A 246 1.50 25.72 -16.75
C GLY A 246 1.73 24.30 -16.20
N ASN A 247 2.95 23.77 -16.32
CA ASN A 247 3.35 22.42 -15.93
C ASN A 247 3.98 22.39 -14.53
N TYR A 248 3.92 21.27 -13.83
CA TYR A 248 4.71 21.01 -12.62
C TYR A 248 4.96 19.51 -12.46
N ASP A 249 6.00 19.13 -11.71
CA ASP A 249 6.25 17.75 -11.31
C ASP A 249 6.95 17.75 -9.94
N GLU A 250 6.13 17.70 -8.90
CA GLU A 250 6.52 17.91 -7.51
C GLU A 250 6.47 16.57 -6.77
N ALA A 251 7.62 16.12 -6.23
CA ALA A 251 7.73 14.89 -5.47
C ALA A 251 8.09 15.20 -4.01
N MET A 252 7.24 14.78 -3.09
CA MET A 252 7.37 14.96 -1.64
C MET A 252 7.40 13.59 -0.95
N THR A 253 8.03 13.50 0.22
CA THR A 253 8.24 12.22 0.91
C THR A 253 7.86 12.28 2.38
N CYS A 254 7.49 11.13 2.93
CA CYS A 254 7.41 10.84 4.35
C CYS A 254 8.22 9.55 4.61
N ASN A 255 9.39 9.70 5.22
CA ASN A 255 10.25 8.60 5.61
C ASN A 255 9.86 8.12 7.00
N PHE A 256 9.63 6.83 7.15
CA PHE A 256 9.38 6.18 8.43
C PHE A 256 10.44 5.12 8.68
N SER A 257 10.98 5.07 9.90
CA SER A 257 11.83 3.99 10.36
C SER A 257 11.36 3.51 11.73
N TRP A 258 11.38 2.21 11.97
CA TRP A 258 10.85 1.62 13.18
C TRP A 258 11.73 0.51 13.72
N ALA A 259 11.65 0.33 15.04
CA ALA A 259 12.30 -0.74 15.79
C ALA A 259 11.47 -1.08 17.04
N LYS A 260 11.73 -2.25 17.64
CA LYS A 260 11.17 -2.63 18.94
C LYS A 260 11.52 -1.58 19.99
N SER A 261 10.59 -1.22 20.87
CA SER A 261 10.94 -0.36 22.00
C SER A 261 11.75 -1.15 23.05
N GLU A 262 12.91 -0.62 23.43
CA GLU A 262 13.75 -1.16 24.51
C GLU A 262 13.17 -0.88 25.90
N ASN A 263 12.25 0.10 26.00
CA ASN A 263 11.59 0.45 27.26
C ASN A 263 10.60 -0.65 27.65
N LYS A 264 10.96 -1.45 28.66
CA LYS A 264 10.03 -2.39 29.30
C LYS A 264 8.75 -1.66 29.72
N PRO A 265 7.54 -2.16 29.38
CA PRO A 265 6.29 -1.52 29.78
C PRO A 265 6.18 -1.53 31.30
N ASN A 266 6.23 -0.34 31.91
CA ASN A 266 6.24 -0.17 33.36
C ASN A 266 4.81 -0.24 33.95
N LYS A 267 4.06 -1.25 33.52
CA LYS A 267 2.80 -1.78 34.07
C LYS A 267 2.44 -3.06 33.29
N ALA A 268 1.92 -4.06 33.99
CA ALA A 268 1.50 -5.31 33.37
C ALA A 268 0.28 -5.08 32.45
N SER A 269 0.46 -5.36 31.17
CA SER A 269 -0.61 -5.74 30.24
C SER A 269 -0.06 -6.83 29.32
N GLU A 270 -0.94 -7.77 28.98
CA GLU A 270 -0.58 -9.13 28.56
C GLU A 270 0.20 -9.21 27.24
N PRO A 271 0.83 -10.37 26.93
CA PRO A 271 1.12 -10.76 25.56
C PRO A 271 -0.20 -10.95 24.77
N THR A 272 -0.85 -9.83 24.46
CA THR A 272 -2.00 -9.76 23.56
C THR A 272 -1.63 -10.48 22.27
N GLU A 273 -2.39 -11.54 21.96
CA GLU A 273 -2.00 -12.45 20.90
C GLU A 273 -1.83 -11.74 19.56
N PHE A 274 -0.84 -12.19 18.80
CA PHE A 274 -0.52 -11.65 17.49
C PHE A 274 -0.38 -12.83 16.52
N PHE A 275 -1.08 -12.73 15.39
CA PHE A 275 -1.19 -13.83 14.41
C PHE A 275 -0.67 -13.45 13.03
N PHE A 276 -0.52 -12.16 12.69
CA PHE A 276 -0.02 -11.79 11.37
C PHE A 276 1.40 -12.34 11.14
N PRO A 277 1.69 -12.96 9.98
CA PRO A 277 3.04 -13.38 9.62
C PRO A 277 3.94 -12.16 9.38
N GLU A 278 5.26 -12.35 9.43
CA GLU A 278 6.22 -11.29 9.10
C GLU A 278 6.20 -10.98 7.59
N VAL A 279 5.60 -9.84 7.24
CA VAL A 279 5.49 -9.28 5.90
C VAL A 279 5.88 -7.81 5.90
N SER A 280 6.23 -7.32 4.71
CA SER A 280 6.77 -5.98 4.48
C SER A 280 6.67 -5.74 2.97
N GLY A 281 5.93 -4.74 2.52
CA GLY A 281 5.76 -4.45 1.09
C GLY A 281 4.45 -3.75 0.72
N PRO A 282 4.27 -3.36 -0.56
CA PRO A 282 2.99 -2.88 -1.06
C PRO A 282 1.91 -3.98 -1.02
N LEU A 283 0.67 -3.55 -0.94
CA LEU A 283 -0.50 -4.36 -1.27
C LEU A 283 -0.69 -4.36 -2.81
N PRO A 284 -1.14 -5.48 -3.42
CA PRO A 284 -1.46 -5.54 -4.85
C PRO A 284 -2.46 -4.48 -5.34
N GLU A 285 -2.35 -4.14 -6.63
CA GLU A 285 -3.22 -3.18 -7.35
C GLU A 285 -4.56 -3.78 -7.79
N ASP A 286 -4.60 -5.10 -8.03
CA ASP A 286 -5.82 -5.83 -8.41
C ASP A 286 -6.69 -6.19 -7.20
N ASN A 287 -8.00 -6.34 -7.41
CA ASN A 287 -8.85 -7.03 -6.43
C ASN A 287 -8.51 -8.53 -6.34
N GLY A 288 -8.74 -9.14 -5.18
CA GLY A 288 -8.53 -10.58 -5.04
C GLY A 288 -8.17 -11.06 -3.64
N ILE A 289 -7.55 -12.24 -3.60
CA ILE A 289 -7.21 -13.00 -2.41
C ILE A 289 -5.71 -13.33 -2.45
N TYR A 290 -4.96 -12.89 -1.44
CA TYR A 290 -3.50 -12.97 -1.43
C TYR A 290 -2.92 -13.59 -0.15
N TYR A 291 -1.71 -14.13 -0.24
CA TYR A 291 -0.98 -14.75 0.85
C TYR A 291 0.26 -13.92 1.25
N ALA A 292 0.88 -14.28 2.39
CA ALA A 292 2.12 -13.65 2.87
C ALA A 292 3.27 -13.65 1.85
N LYS A 293 3.35 -14.68 1.01
CA LYS A 293 4.33 -14.79 -0.10
C LYS A 293 4.14 -13.73 -1.19
N ASP A 294 2.99 -13.07 -1.26
CA ASP A 294 2.66 -12.11 -2.31
C ASP A 294 2.93 -10.67 -1.84
N ILE A 295 2.93 -10.43 -0.53
CA ILE A 295 3.32 -9.15 0.12
C ILE A 295 4.84 -9.14 0.38
N LYS A 296 5.61 -8.76 -0.64
CA LYS A 296 7.08 -8.68 -0.60
C LYS A 296 7.57 -7.24 -0.71
N GLU A 297 8.73 -6.93 -0.13
CA GLU A 297 9.37 -5.63 -0.30
C GLU A 297 9.64 -5.43 -1.80
N PRO A 298 9.34 -4.24 -2.35
CA PRO A 298 9.72 -3.93 -3.73
C PRO A 298 11.23 -4.10 -3.80
N SER A 299 11.70 -4.96 -4.69
CA SER A 299 13.06 -5.51 -4.63
C SER A 299 14.06 -4.37 -4.54
N LYS A 300 14.64 -4.19 -3.34
CA LYS A 300 15.60 -3.10 -3.07
C LYS A 300 16.73 -3.25 -4.06
N GLY A 301 16.73 -2.37 -5.08
CA GLY A 301 17.78 -2.34 -6.09
C GLY A 301 19.13 -2.31 -5.38
N LEU A 302 20.09 -3.07 -5.92
CA LEU A 302 21.41 -3.29 -5.32
C LEU A 302 21.88 -2.01 -4.61
N SER A 303 22.12 -2.10 -3.30
CA SER A 303 22.36 -0.90 -2.48
C SER A 303 23.47 -0.05 -3.08
N GLY A 304 23.47 1.26 -2.84
CA GLY A 304 24.50 2.16 -3.39
C GLY A 304 25.93 1.65 -3.13
N TRP A 305 26.14 0.99 -1.99
CA TRP A 305 27.37 0.25 -1.66
C TRP A 305 27.66 -0.94 -2.58
N ALA A 306 26.68 -1.78 -2.89
CA ALA A 306 26.84 -2.90 -3.83
C ALA A 306 27.13 -2.40 -5.26
N ILE A 307 26.43 -1.35 -5.71
CA ILE A 307 26.71 -0.70 -7.02
C ILE A 307 28.12 -0.13 -7.05
N PHE A 308 28.53 0.60 -6.00
CA PHE A 308 29.88 1.15 -5.86
C PHE A 308 30.96 0.05 -5.86
N THR A 309 30.71 -1.08 -5.19
CA THR A 309 31.61 -2.24 -5.19
C THR A 309 31.74 -2.85 -6.58
N ILE A 310 30.63 -3.00 -7.33
CA ILE A 310 30.64 -3.49 -8.71
C ILE A 310 31.48 -2.58 -9.61
N ILE A 311 31.33 -1.25 -9.49
CA ILE A 311 32.11 -0.27 -10.26
C ILE A 311 33.62 -0.41 -9.97
N ILE A 312 34.02 -0.57 -8.70
CA ILE A 312 35.42 -0.78 -8.31
C ILE A 312 35.98 -2.07 -8.93
N VAL A 313 35.23 -3.17 -8.89
CA VAL A 313 35.67 -4.46 -9.46
C VAL A 313 35.84 -4.36 -10.99
N VAL A 314 34.91 -3.70 -11.69
CA VAL A 314 35.02 -3.48 -13.15
C VAL A 314 36.25 -2.64 -13.50
N LEU A 315 36.50 -1.55 -12.77
CA LEU A 315 37.68 -0.70 -12.99
C LEU A 315 38.99 -1.47 -12.71
N ALA A 316 39.04 -2.31 -11.68
CA ALA A 316 40.20 -3.15 -11.39
C ALA A 316 40.47 -4.17 -12.51
N VAL A 317 39.44 -4.83 -13.03
CA VAL A 317 39.55 -5.78 -14.16
C VAL A 317 40.05 -5.07 -15.43
N ILE A 318 39.53 -3.88 -15.75
CA ILE A 318 40.01 -3.07 -16.88
C ILE A 318 41.49 -2.70 -16.69
N GLY A 319 41.89 -2.27 -15.49
CA GLY A 319 43.28 -1.96 -15.17
C GLY A 319 44.23 -3.15 -15.35
N ILE A 320 43.81 -4.35 -14.94
CA ILE A 320 44.56 -5.60 -15.14
C ILE A 320 44.71 -5.92 -16.64
N ILE A 321 43.63 -5.81 -17.42
CA ILE A 321 43.65 -6.08 -18.87
C ILE A 321 44.59 -5.10 -19.59
N VAL A 322 44.50 -3.80 -19.29
CA VAL A 322 45.41 -2.79 -19.87
C VAL A 322 46.86 -3.04 -19.46
N GLY A 323 47.11 -3.42 -18.20
CA GLY A 323 48.44 -3.78 -17.71
C GLY A 323 49.04 -4.99 -18.45
N ILE A 324 48.25 -6.04 -18.67
CA ILE A 324 48.65 -7.23 -19.44
C ILE A 324 48.98 -6.85 -20.89
N VAL A 325 48.09 -6.11 -21.57
CA VAL A 325 48.29 -5.69 -22.98
C VAL A 325 49.54 -4.80 -23.13
N PHE A 326 49.76 -3.88 -22.19
CA PHE A 326 50.94 -3.01 -22.20
C PHE A 326 52.24 -3.78 -21.94
N TRP A 327 52.22 -4.74 -21.00
CA TRP A 327 53.35 -5.64 -20.73
C TRP A 327 53.68 -6.52 -21.94
N TRP A 328 52.65 -7.06 -22.62
CA TRP A 328 52.82 -7.87 -23.83
C TRP A 328 53.42 -7.07 -24.99
N ARG A 329 52.91 -5.85 -25.26
CA ARG A 329 53.52 -4.92 -26.23
C ARG A 329 54.97 -4.61 -25.90
N ARG A 330 55.27 -4.26 -24.65
CA ARG A 330 56.64 -3.95 -24.19
C ARG A 330 57.59 -5.15 -24.26
N LYS A 331 57.07 -6.38 -24.12
CA LYS A 331 57.84 -7.61 -24.32
C LYS A 331 58.17 -7.81 -25.80
N ASN A 332 57.20 -7.66 -26.69
CA ASN A 332 57.39 -7.91 -28.12
C ASN A 332 58.36 -6.92 -28.77
N GLN A 333 58.32 -5.63 -28.38
CA GLN A 333 59.27 -4.62 -28.87
C GLN A 333 60.75 -4.90 -28.55
N LYS A 334 61.07 -5.86 -27.65
CA LYS A 334 62.45 -6.28 -27.39
C LYS A 334 62.99 -7.34 -28.37
N TYR A 335 62.17 -7.83 -29.31
CA TYR A 335 62.56 -8.87 -30.27
C TYR A 335 62.71 -8.35 -31.71
N GLU A 336 62.46 -7.05 -31.96
CA GLU A 336 62.64 -6.41 -33.28
C GLU A 336 63.97 -5.64 -33.40
N THR A 337 64.89 -5.81 -32.43
CA THR A 337 66.25 -5.23 -32.47
C THR A 337 67.31 -6.33 -32.31
N ILE A 338 67.53 -7.07 -33.40
CA ILE A 338 68.71 -7.92 -33.67
C ILE A 338 69.09 -7.67 -35.14
#